data_AF-A0A7S1T1I3-F1
#
_entry.id   AF-A0A7S1T1I3-F1
#
_cell.length_a   1.000
_cell.length_b   1.000
_cell.length_c   1.000
_cell.angle_alpha   90.00
_cell.angle_beta   90.00
_cell.angle_gamma   90.00
#
_symmetry.space_group_name_H-M   'P 1'
#
loop_
_entity.id
_entity.type
_entity.pdbx_description
1 polymer ?
#
loop_
_entity_poly.entity_id
_entity_poly.type
_entity_poly.pdbx_seq_one_letter_code
_entity_poly.pdbx_strand_id
1 'polypeptide(L)'
;GLLVSAPEAERMIERLKEYPLEAVGSAPWMEQHDWVEKLNLQAHHNAQTHSDEFVMESLVSFDKMSVLVHELLAIEVWKGKVLPHLMKHLANKVDSVTSYLLLYHEATVANLLEVSLFHSHAAEACSEDAMLELVDWCHRKMIYLNNEAHYDANPPDKTKEEWLKQSSEDAFEDKQKEINFGVGMAALSILRYLTDHVKVLPLGVVGRMVNSCDVLMALVPLVDKPPWVRRRKGETQKFVQNKWTTVERAERMRLTPADAQVWLAVNNLVVDAAFA
;
A
#
# COMPACT_ATOMS: atom_id res chain seq x y z
N GLY A 1 5.33 16.30 -19.19
CA GLY A 1 5.45 14.82 -19.14
C GLY A 1 4.64 14.32 -17.97
N LEU A 2 4.55 13.00 -17.75
CA LEU A 2 4.00 12.46 -16.49
C LEU A 2 4.89 12.78 -15.28
N LEU A 3 6.20 12.93 -15.51
CA LEU A 3 7.18 13.39 -14.53
C LEU A 3 7.06 14.90 -14.30
N VAL A 4 7.25 15.30 -13.04
CA VAL A 4 7.12 16.69 -12.57
C VAL A 4 8.48 17.23 -12.13
N SER A 5 8.70 18.52 -12.33
CA SER A 5 9.91 19.20 -11.83
C SER A 5 9.83 19.45 -10.33
N ALA A 6 10.97 19.68 -9.67
CA ALA A 6 11.01 19.97 -8.23
C ALA A 6 10.11 21.15 -7.81
N PRO A 7 10.12 22.33 -8.50
CA PRO A 7 9.23 23.43 -8.13
C PRO A 7 7.74 23.13 -8.36
N GLU A 8 7.40 22.26 -9.32
CA GLU A 8 6.01 21.81 -9.52
C GLU A 8 5.58 20.86 -8.40
N ALA A 9 6.45 19.92 -8.00
CA ALA A 9 6.19 19.01 -6.91
C ALA A 9 6.02 19.75 -5.58
N GLU A 10 6.91 20.69 -5.25
CA GLU A 10 6.80 21.54 -4.05
C GLU A 10 5.44 22.23 -3.97
N ARG A 11 4.98 22.85 -5.07
CA ARG A 11 3.67 23.53 -5.12
C ARG A 11 2.49 22.58 -4.96
N MET A 12 2.60 21.35 -5.47
CA MET A 12 1.57 20.32 -5.27
C MET A 12 1.54 19.89 -3.80
N ILE A 13 2.72 19.61 -3.22
CA ILE A 13 2.88 19.13 -1.85
C ILE A 13 2.40 20.16 -0.83
N GLU A 14 2.78 21.43 -0.99
CA GLU A 14 2.36 22.52 -0.10
C GLU A 14 0.83 22.60 0.03
N ARG A 15 0.12 22.31 -1.06
CA ARG A 15 -1.35 22.35 -1.16
C ARG A 15 -2.07 21.09 -0.66
N LEU A 16 -1.34 20.01 -0.39
CA LEU A 16 -1.95 18.80 0.16
C LEU A 16 -2.63 19.10 1.49
N LYS A 17 -3.85 18.59 1.66
CA LYS A 17 -4.64 18.76 2.88
C LYS A 17 -5.48 17.53 3.15
N GLU A 18 -5.95 17.44 4.38
CA GLU A 18 -6.87 16.39 4.82
C GLU A 18 -8.26 16.63 4.21
N TYR A 19 -8.88 15.56 3.72
CA TYR A 19 -10.25 15.56 3.25
C TYR A 19 -11.13 14.66 4.13
N PRO A 20 -12.29 15.17 4.60
CA PRO A 20 -13.23 14.34 5.34
C PRO A 20 -13.86 13.30 4.43
N LEU A 21 -14.43 12.23 5.01
CA LEU A 21 -14.99 11.11 4.26
C LEU A 21 -16.07 11.51 3.24
N GLU A 22 -16.86 12.55 3.54
CA GLU A 22 -17.92 13.06 2.67
C GLU A 22 -17.38 13.73 1.41
N ALA A 23 -16.11 14.15 1.43
CA ALA A 23 -15.45 14.80 0.30
C ALA A 23 -14.83 13.81 -0.70
N VAL A 24 -14.78 12.50 -0.37
CA VAL A 24 -14.23 11.48 -1.28
C VAL A 24 -15.03 11.46 -2.59
N GLY A 25 -14.33 11.61 -3.71
CA GLY A 25 -14.93 11.73 -5.05
C GLY A 25 -15.41 13.13 -5.44
N SER A 26 -15.30 14.13 -4.55
CA SER A 26 -15.55 15.53 -4.92
C SER A 26 -14.45 16.07 -5.83
N ALA A 27 -14.74 17.10 -6.63
CA ALA A 27 -13.75 17.68 -7.55
C ALA A 27 -12.42 18.09 -6.88
N PRO A 28 -12.41 18.75 -5.70
CA PRO A 28 -11.16 19.06 -5.00
C PRO A 28 -10.37 17.83 -4.54
N TRP A 29 -11.08 16.77 -4.12
CA TRP A 29 -10.45 15.51 -3.72
C TRP A 29 -9.83 14.79 -4.93
N MET A 30 -10.55 14.77 -6.05
CA MET A 30 -10.05 14.19 -7.32
C MET A 30 -8.81 14.95 -7.83
N GLU A 31 -8.77 16.27 -7.68
CA GLU A 31 -7.58 17.06 -8.01
C GLU A 31 -6.38 16.69 -7.12
N GLN A 32 -6.61 16.49 -5.81
CA GLN A 32 -5.55 16.01 -4.92
C GLN A 32 -5.11 14.59 -5.26
N HIS A 33 -6.01 13.69 -5.65
CA HIS A 33 -5.65 12.35 -6.14
C HIS A 33 -4.67 12.45 -7.31
N ASP A 34 -4.97 13.29 -8.31
CA ASP A 34 -4.10 13.49 -9.48
C ASP A 34 -2.72 14.03 -9.10
N TRP A 35 -2.64 14.90 -8.07
CA TRP A 35 -1.36 15.37 -7.54
C TRP A 35 -0.59 14.23 -6.86
N VAL A 36 -1.23 13.47 -5.99
CA VAL A 36 -0.61 12.34 -5.29
C VAL A 36 -0.12 11.29 -6.28
N GLU A 37 -0.85 11.02 -7.37
CA GLU A 37 -0.42 10.09 -8.43
C GLU A 37 0.85 10.58 -9.14
N LYS A 38 0.91 11.87 -9.50
CA LYS A 38 2.11 12.46 -10.13
C LYS A 38 3.31 12.43 -9.19
N LEU A 39 3.09 12.76 -7.91
CA LEU A 39 4.12 12.73 -6.88
C LEU A 39 4.64 11.30 -6.65
N ASN A 40 3.74 10.30 -6.62
CA ASN A 40 4.09 8.89 -6.51
C ASN A 40 4.97 8.42 -7.68
N LEU A 41 4.55 8.72 -8.91
CA LEU A 41 5.34 8.39 -10.11
C LEU A 41 6.73 9.05 -10.07
N GLN A 42 6.79 10.30 -9.65
CA GLN A 42 8.04 11.04 -9.55
C GLN A 42 8.95 10.49 -8.45
N ALA A 43 8.43 10.22 -7.25
CA ALA A 43 9.20 9.68 -6.14
C ALA A 43 9.83 8.32 -6.46
N HIS A 44 9.08 7.41 -7.09
CA HIS A 44 9.63 6.15 -7.59
C HIS A 44 10.70 6.37 -8.67
N HIS A 45 10.51 7.36 -9.56
CA HIS A 45 11.52 7.70 -10.55
C HIS A 45 12.81 8.23 -9.90
N ASN A 46 12.69 9.08 -8.86
CA ASN A 46 13.84 9.57 -8.09
C ASN A 46 14.64 8.40 -7.49
N ALA A 47 13.95 7.48 -6.82
CA ALA A 47 14.57 6.29 -6.21
C ALA A 47 15.24 5.37 -7.26
N GLN A 48 14.57 5.11 -8.39
CA GLN A 48 15.10 4.24 -9.46
C GLN A 48 16.33 4.82 -10.15
N THR A 49 16.41 6.15 -10.27
CA THR A 49 17.53 6.84 -10.92
C THR A 49 18.64 7.22 -9.95
N HIS A 50 18.48 6.96 -8.65
CA HIS A 50 19.36 7.45 -7.60
C HIS A 50 19.60 8.96 -7.71
N SER A 51 18.55 9.70 -8.05
CA SER A 51 18.57 11.17 -8.12
C SER A 51 18.09 11.79 -6.81
N ASP A 52 18.16 13.12 -6.74
CA ASP A 52 17.72 13.88 -5.57
C ASP A 52 16.25 13.60 -5.21
N GLU A 53 15.98 13.27 -3.94
CA GLU A 53 14.69 12.79 -3.45
C GLU A 53 13.75 13.94 -3.08
N PHE A 54 13.69 14.96 -3.93
CA PHE A 54 13.01 16.23 -3.66
C PHE A 54 11.53 16.09 -3.31
N VAL A 55 10.84 15.03 -3.77
CA VAL A 55 9.44 14.77 -3.40
C VAL A 55 9.33 14.44 -1.92
N MET A 56 10.17 13.54 -1.43
CA MET A 56 10.18 13.11 -0.03
C MET A 56 10.66 14.25 0.87
N GLU A 57 11.74 14.95 0.47
CA GLU A 57 12.25 16.11 1.21
C GLU A 57 11.20 17.23 1.32
N SER A 58 10.42 17.46 0.27
CA SER A 58 9.31 18.42 0.30
C SER A 58 8.16 17.96 1.18
N LEU A 59 7.80 16.67 1.17
CA LEU A 59 6.77 16.11 2.06
C LEU A 59 7.13 16.30 3.53
N VAL A 60 8.41 16.10 3.88
CA VAL A 60 8.95 16.34 5.21
C VAL A 60 8.94 17.84 5.53
N SER A 61 9.50 18.67 4.64
CA SER A 61 9.65 20.12 4.86
C SER A 61 8.31 20.85 5.04
N PHE A 62 7.25 20.39 4.37
CA PHE A 62 5.91 20.97 4.46
C PHE A 62 4.98 20.24 5.45
N ASP A 63 5.50 19.32 6.26
CA ASP A 63 4.74 18.54 7.26
C ASP A 63 3.52 17.81 6.66
N LYS A 64 3.74 17.14 5.52
CA LYS A 64 2.69 16.44 4.76
C LYS A 64 2.68 14.93 4.96
N MET A 65 3.63 14.37 5.72
CA MET A 65 3.64 12.96 6.04
C MET A 65 2.38 12.55 6.81
N SER A 66 1.99 13.32 7.84
CA SER A 66 0.76 13.08 8.61
C SER A 66 -0.50 13.25 7.75
N VAL A 67 -0.51 14.19 6.80
CA VAL A 67 -1.61 14.39 5.85
C VAL A 67 -1.80 13.17 4.95
N LEU A 68 -0.71 12.58 4.43
CA LEU A 68 -0.80 11.36 3.62
C LEU A 68 -1.35 10.18 4.42
N VAL A 69 -0.96 10.03 5.69
CA VAL A 69 -1.52 8.99 6.57
C VAL A 69 -3.02 9.23 6.80
N HIS A 70 -3.44 10.46 7.03
CA HIS A 70 -4.87 10.79 7.13
C HIS A 70 -5.63 10.39 5.87
N GLU A 71 -5.15 10.77 4.68
CA GLU A 71 -5.79 10.43 3.41
C GLU A 71 -5.86 8.91 3.20
N LEU A 72 -4.82 8.16 3.59
CA LEU A 72 -4.78 6.70 3.55
C LEU A 72 -5.89 6.07 4.40
N LEU A 73 -6.07 6.57 5.62
CA LEU A 73 -7.08 6.07 6.56
C LEU A 73 -8.49 6.46 6.11
N ALA A 74 -8.67 7.71 5.66
CA ALA A 74 -9.95 8.20 5.15
C ALA A 74 -10.45 7.32 3.99
N ILE A 75 -9.58 6.98 3.04
CA ILE A 75 -9.95 6.10 1.92
C ILE A 75 -10.12 4.64 2.35
N GLU A 76 -9.35 4.13 3.31
CA GLU A 76 -9.59 2.78 3.88
C GLU A 76 -11.00 2.69 4.49
N VAL A 77 -11.37 3.66 5.35
CA VAL A 77 -12.68 3.68 5.99
C VAL A 77 -13.79 3.87 4.96
N TRP A 78 -13.61 4.77 3.98
CA TRP A 78 -14.57 4.94 2.90
C TRP A 78 -14.79 3.65 2.10
N LYS A 79 -13.72 2.92 1.76
CA LYS A 79 -13.83 1.63 1.07
C LYS A 79 -14.48 0.55 1.94
N GLY A 80 -14.24 0.56 3.25
CA GLY A 80 -14.82 -0.42 4.17
C GLY A 80 -16.28 -0.15 4.53
N LYS A 81 -16.71 1.12 4.57
CA LYS A 81 -18.01 1.53 5.12
C LYS A 81 -18.95 2.18 4.11
N VAL A 82 -18.45 2.83 3.07
CA VAL A 82 -19.27 3.58 2.11
C VAL A 82 -19.37 2.85 0.78
N LEU A 83 -18.24 2.37 0.25
CA LEU A 83 -18.18 1.68 -1.04
C LEU A 83 -19.19 0.52 -1.18
N PRO A 84 -19.42 -0.36 -0.18
CA PRO A 84 -20.38 -1.46 -0.33
C PRO A 84 -21.81 -0.99 -0.66
N HIS A 85 -22.18 0.22 -0.22
CA HIS A 85 -23.49 0.81 -0.50
C HIS A 85 -23.56 1.53 -1.86
N LEU A 86 -22.41 1.93 -2.41
CA LEU A 86 -22.31 2.64 -3.69
C LEU A 86 -21.88 1.74 -4.85
N MET A 87 -21.38 0.54 -4.56
CA MET A 87 -20.73 -0.34 -5.52
C MET A 87 -21.58 -0.62 -6.76
N LYS A 88 -22.86 -0.99 -6.57
CA LYS A 88 -23.79 -1.21 -7.67
C LYS A 88 -23.99 0.03 -8.54
N HIS A 89 -24.00 1.22 -7.93
CA HIS A 89 -24.11 2.47 -8.67
C HIS A 89 -22.82 2.77 -9.43
N LEU A 90 -21.66 2.66 -8.79
CA LEU A 90 -20.35 2.90 -9.41
C LEU A 90 -20.12 1.96 -10.60
N ALA A 91 -20.38 0.66 -10.42
CA ALA A 91 -20.19 -0.34 -11.47
C ALA A 91 -21.09 -0.14 -12.71
N ASN A 92 -22.31 0.39 -12.53
CA ASN A 92 -23.33 0.39 -13.60
C ASN A 92 -23.69 1.78 -14.13
N LYS A 93 -23.41 2.85 -13.38
CA LYS A 93 -23.94 4.21 -13.66
C LYS A 93 -22.87 5.28 -13.73
N VAL A 94 -21.68 5.02 -13.21
CA VAL A 94 -20.52 5.91 -13.31
C VAL A 94 -19.57 5.33 -14.35
N ASP A 95 -18.83 6.18 -15.06
CA ASP A 95 -17.81 5.69 -15.97
C ASP A 95 -16.71 4.92 -15.22
N SER A 96 -16.08 3.98 -15.91
CA SER A 96 -15.08 3.11 -15.29
C SER A 96 -13.83 3.87 -14.84
N VAL A 97 -13.50 5.00 -15.48
CA VAL A 97 -12.30 5.77 -15.14
C VAL A 97 -12.47 6.40 -13.76
N THR A 98 -13.56 7.14 -13.54
CA THR A 98 -13.86 7.73 -12.23
C THR A 98 -14.05 6.66 -11.16
N SER A 99 -14.73 5.56 -11.48
CA SER A 99 -14.98 4.49 -10.52
C SER A 99 -13.69 3.80 -10.07
N TYR A 100 -12.76 3.54 -10.97
CA TYR A 100 -11.48 2.92 -10.64
C TYR A 100 -10.54 3.87 -9.91
N LEU A 101 -10.55 5.16 -10.22
CA LEU A 101 -9.75 6.17 -9.52
C LEU A 101 -10.01 6.14 -8.00
N LEU A 102 -11.28 6.02 -7.59
CA LEU A 102 -11.68 5.86 -6.19
C LEU A 102 -11.06 4.61 -5.54
N LEU A 103 -11.00 3.49 -6.27
CA LEU A 103 -10.38 2.26 -5.76
C LEU A 103 -8.87 2.41 -5.62
N TYR A 104 -8.23 3.07 -6.60
CA TYR A 104 -6.78 3.20 -6.71
C TYR A 104 -6.18 4.16 -5.69
N HIS A 105 -6.93 5.13 -5.17
CA HIS A 105 -6.36 6.15 -4.29
C HIS A 105 -5.63 5.57 -3.06
N GLU A 106 -6.16 4.53 -2.41
CA GLU A 106 -5.43 3.86 -1.31
C GLU A 106 -4.07 3.32 -1.75
N ALA A 107 -4.01 2.69 -2.93
CA ALA A 107 -2.75 2.18 -3.47
C ALA A 107 -1.78 3.31 -3.83
N THR A 108 -2.27 4.41 -4.39
CA THR A 108 -1.43 5.56 -4.73
C THR A 108 -0.82 6.21 -3.49
N VAL A 109 -1.62 6.43 -2.44
CA VAL A 109 -1.14 6.99 -1.18
C VAL A 109 -0.20 6.01 -0.47
N ALA A 110 -0.53 4.72 -0.42
CA ALA A 110 0.31 3.69 0.18
C ALA A 110 1.67 3.58 -0.51
N ASN A 111 1.72 3.61 -1.85
CA ASN A 111 2.97 3.55 -2.60
C ASN A 111 3.84 4.80 -2.37
N LEU A 112 3.22 5.99 -2.30
CA LEU A 112 3.95 7.22 -2.00
C LEU A 112 4.53 7.18 -0.57
N LEU A 113 3.75 6.73 0.41
CA LEU A 113 4.24 6.50 1.77
C LEU A 113 5.33 5.43 1.80
N GLU A 114 5.20 4.33 1.05
CA GLU A 114 6.20 3.25 0.97
C GLU A 114 7.55 3.78 0.50
N VAL A 115 7.59 4.56 -0.58
CA VAL A 115 8.86 5.11 -1.09
C VAL A 115 9.41 6.20 -0.16
N SER A 116 8.57 7.03 0.45
CA SER A 116 9.04 8.06 1.40
C SER A 116 9.57 7.45 2.71
N LEU A 117 8.87 6.46 3.28
CA LEU A 117 9.23 5.82 4.54
C LEU A 117 10.43 4.87 4.44
N PHE A 118 10.96 4.65 3.23
CA PHE A 118 12.30 4.07 3.07
C PHE A 118 13.35 4.86 3.88
N HIS A 119 13.14 6.18 4.04
CA HIS A 119 14.03 7.08 4.77
C HIS A 119 13.56 7.30 6.21
N SER A 120 14.47 7.12 7.19
CA SER A 120 14.13 7.20 8.61
C SER A 120 13.60 8.57 9.04
N HIS A 121 14.14 9.66 8.47
CA HIS A 121 13.71 11.01 8.81
C HIS A 121 12.30 11.35 8.30
N ALA A 122 11.80 10.65 7.26
CA ALA A 122 10.41 10.76 6.85
C ALA A 122 9.46 10.15 7.90
N ALA A 123 9.90 9.07 8.58
CA ALA A 123 9.17 8.51 9.71
C ALA A 123 9.21 9.44 10.94
N GLU A 124 10.36 10.07 11.21
CA GLU A 124 10.54 11.04 12.30
C GLU A 124 9.70 12.31 12.11
N ALA A 125 9.49 12.74 10.86
CA ALA A 125 8.66 13.90 10.52
C ALA A 125 7.16 13.64 10.68
N CYS A 126 6.72 12.39 10.82
CA CYS A 126 5.33 12.05 11.00
C CYS A 126 4.92 12.20 12.47
N SER A 127 3.72 12.74 12.72
CA SER A 127 3.20 12.86 14.08
C SER A 127 3.02 11.49 14.75
N GLU A 128 3.15 11.44 16.08
CA GLU A 128 2.97 10.19 16.84
C GLU A 128 1.57 9.59 16.61
N ASP A 129 0.53 10.42 16.61
CA ASP A 129 -0.86 9.99 16.36
C ASP A 129 -1.02 9.35 14.97
N ALA A 130 -0.48 10.00 13.92
CA ALA A 130 -0.52 9.43 12.58
C ALA A 130 0.26 8.12 12.49
N MET A 131 1.43 8.05 13.12
CA MET A 131 2.26 6.85 13.11
C MET A 131 1.58 5.66 13.82
N LEU A 132 0.87 5.90 14.93
CA LEU A 132 0.07 4.89 15.61
C LEU A 132 -1.01 4.30 14.68
N GLU A 133 -1.72 5.17 13.97
CA GLU A 133 -2.75 4.74 13.03
C GLU A 133 -2.17 4.03 11.79
N LEU A 134 -0.98 4.44 11.33
CA LEU A 134 -0.27 3.78 10.24
C LEU A 134 0.16 2.35 10.63
N VAL A 135 0.63 2.15 11.87
CA VAL A 135 0.92 0.81 12.42
C VAL A 135 -0.35 -0.04 12.45
N ASP A 136 -1.47 0.53 12.90
CA ASP A 136 -2.75 -0.17 12.94
C ASP A 136 -3.26 -0.54 11.54
N TRP A 137 -3.09 0.35 10.57
CA TRP A 137 -3.39 0.10 9.16
C TRP A 137 -2.51 -1.04 8.62
N CYS A 138 -1.20 -0.99 8.84
CA CYS A 138 -0.28 -2.05 8.43
C CYS A 138 -0.68 -3.40 9.04
N HIS A 139 -1.01 -3.43 10.32
CA HIS A 139 -1.47 -4.65 11.00
C HIS A 139 -2.76 -5.20 10.39
N ARG A 140 -3.77 -4.36 10.10
CA ARG A 140 -4.97 -4.79 9.36
C ARG A 140 -4.64 -5.38 7.99
N LYS A 141 -3.68 -4.80 7.27
CA LYS A 141 -3.21 -5.36 5.99
C LYS A 141 -2.48 -6.68 6.15
N MET A 142 -1.72 -6.89 7.23
CA MET A 142 -1.10 -8.19 7.51
C MET A 142 -2.16 -9.26 7.81
N ILE A 143 -3.23 -8.91 8.53
CA ILE A 143 -4.38 -9.80 8.72
C ILE A 143 -5.01 -10.16 7.36
N TYR A 144 -5.21 -9.18 6.48
CA TYR A 144 -5.70 -9.43 5.11
C TYR A 144 -4.76 -10.39 4.35
N LEU A 145 -3.44 -10.14 4.39
CA LEU A 145 -2.44 -10.99 3.73
C LEU A 145 -2.48 -12.44 4.22
N ASN A 146 -2.67 -12.65 5.52
CA ASN A 146 -2.73 -13.98 6.12
C ASN A 146 -4.03 -14.75 5.82
N ASN A 147 -5.12 -14.06 5.46
CA ASN A 147 -6.45 -14.66 5.35
C ASN A 147 -7.01 -14.62 3.93
N GLU A 148 -7.32 -13.42 3.43
CA GLU A 148 -8.08 -13.22 2.19
C GLU A 148 -7.17 -13.16 0.96
N ALA A 149 -5.93 -12.68 1.12
CA ALA A 149 -5.03 -12.45 0.00
C ALA A 149 -4.67 -13.72 -0.77
N HIS A 150 -4.69 -14.90 -0.17
CA HIS A 150 -4.48 -16.16 -0.89
C HIS A 150 -5.55 -16.42 -1.96
N TYR A 151 -6.79 -16.03 -1.67
CA TYR A 151 -7.91 -16.14 -2.60
C TYR A 151 -7.83 -15.05 -3.68
N ASP A 152 -7.62 -13.81 -3.26
CA ASP A 152 -7.51 -12.65 -4.18
C ASP A 152 -6.28 -12.76 -5.11
N ALA A 153 -5.19 -13.34 -4.61
CA ALA A 153 -4.00 -13.65 -5.39
C ALA A 153 -4.24 -14.79 -6.39
N ASN A 154 -5.28 -15.60 -6.24
CA ASN A 154 -5.51 -16.77 -7.08
C ASN A 154 -6.97 -16.92 -7.55
N PRO A 155 -7.53 -15.91 -8.27
CA PRO A 155 -8.89 -15.99 -8.77
C PRO A 155 -9.08 -17.16 -9.75
N PRO A 156 -10.28 -17.75 -9.82
CA PRO A 156 -10.55 -18.85 -10.74
C PRO A 156 -10.27 -18.46 -12.20
N ASP A 157 -9.81 -19.42 -13.00
CA ASP A 157 -9.60 -19.21 -14.43
C ASP A 157 -10.96 -19.02 -15.13
N LYS A 158 -11.18 -17.85 -15.74
CA LYS A 158 -12.38 -17.55 -16.54
C LYS A 158 -12.15 -17.89 -18.02
N THR A 159 -13.06 -18.64 -18.61
CA THR A 159 -13.16 -18.89 -20.05
C THR A 159 -13.54 -17.61 -20.80
N LYS A 160 -13.31 -17.57 -22.12
CA LYS A 160 -13.70 -16.41 -22.95
C LYS A 160 -15.18 -16.08 -22.85
N GLU A 161 -16.03 -17.10 -22.73
CA GLU A 161 -17.48 -16.95 -22.63
C GLU A 161 -17.89 -16.38 -21.27
N GLU A 162 -17.20 -16.74 -20.19
CA GLU A 162 -17.43 -16.18 -18.85
C GLU A 162 -16.98 -14.72 -18.77
N TRP A 163 -15.88 -14.35 -19.43
CA TRP A 163 -15.48 -12.94 -19.56
C TRP A 163 -16.52 -12.09 -20.29
N LEU A 164 -17.11 -12.63 -21.38
CA LEU A 164 -18.14 -11.92 -22.13
C LEU A 164 -19.47 -11.79 -21.38
N LYS A 165 -19.74 -12.69 -20.45
CA LYS A 165 -20.96 -12.69 -19.60
C LYS A 165 -20.75 -12.00 -18.25
N GLN A 166 -19.53 -11.56 -17.96
CA GLN A 166 -19.20 -10.94 -16.69
C GLN A 166 -20.01 -9.66 -16.50
N SER A 167 -20.63 -9.51 -15.34
CA SER A 167 -21.33 -8.28 -15.00
C SER A 167 -20.32 -7.17 -14.69
N SER A 168 -20.72 -5.90 -14.86
CA SER A 168 -19.88 -4.77 -14.46
C SER A 168 -19.55 -4.79 -12.96
N GLU A 169 -20.44 -5.33 -12.14
CA GLU A 169 -20.25 -5.49 -10.69
C GLU A 169 -19.14 -6.51 -10.40
N ASP A 170 -19.17 -7.69 -11.04
CA ASP A 170 -18.12 -8.70 -10.89
C ASP A 170 -16.74 -8.18 -11.37
N ALA A 171 -16.72 -7.41 -12.47
CA ALA A 171 -15.48 -6.83 -12.99
C ALA A 171 -14.90 -5.79 -12.01
N PHE A 172 -15.79 -5.02 -11.36
CA PHE A 172 -15.40 -4.05 -10.34
C PHE A 172 -14.84 -4.74 -9.09
N GLU A 173 -15.45 -5.84 -8.63
CA GLU A 173 -14.91 -6.65 -7.53
C GLU A 173 -13.55 -7.24 -7.84
N ASP A 174 -13.37 -7.84 -9.01
CA ASP A 174 -12.09 -8.40 -9.42
C ASP A 174 -11.00 -7.33 -9.36
N LYS A 175 -11.33 -6.11 -9.80
CA LYS A 175 -10.40 -4.98 -9.76
C LYS A 175 -10.10 -4.53 -8.34
N GLN A 176 -11.11 -4.47 -7.48
CA GLN A 176 -10.93 -4.15 -6.06
C GLN A 176 -10.00 -5.16 -5.37
N LYS A 177 -10.17 -6.46 -5.63
CA LYS A 177 -9.31 -7.54 -5.08
C LYS A 177 -7.87 -7.40 -5.56
N GLU A 178 -7.65 -7.15 -6.85
CA GLU A 178 -6.31 -6.90 -7.42
C GLU A 178 -5.62 -5.71 -6.75
N ILE A 179 -6.35 -4.60 -6.58
CA ILE A 179 -5.82 -3.39 -5.95
C ILE A 179 -5.52 -3.64 -4.46
N ASN A 180 -6.44 -4.26 -3.72
CA ASN A 180 -6.26 -4.56 -2.30
C ASN A 180 -5.04 -5.47 -2.06
N PHE A 181 -4.80 -6.43 -2.96
CA PHE A 181 -3.59 -7.25 -2.90
C PHE A 181 -2.31 -6.39 -3.00
N GLY A 182 -2.25 -5.47 -3.97
CA GLY A 182 -1.15 -4.53 -4.11
C GLY A 182 -0.96 -3.63 -2.89
N VAL A 183 -2.05 -3.11 -2.32
CA VAL A 183 -2.02 -2.33 -1.07
C VAL A 183 -1.43 -3.16 0.08
N GLY A 184 -1.81 -4.42 0.21
CA GLY A 184 -1.25 -5.33 1.21
C GLY A 184 0.25 -5.50 1.06
N MET A 185 0.74 -5.63 -0.17
CA MET A 185 2.19 -5.72 -0.45
C MET A 185 2.93 -4.44 -0.07
N ALA A 186 2.39 -3.26 -0.37
CA ALA A 186 2.96 -1.98 0.05
C ALA A 186 3.00 -1.84 1.58
N ALA A 187 1.92 -2.27 2.26
CA ALA A 187 1.85 -2.27 3.72
C ALA A 187 2.90 -3.17 4.38
N LEU A 188 3.23 -4.31 3.76
CA LEU A 188 4.31 -5.18 4.25
C LEU A 188 5.66 -4.46 4.21
N SER A 189 5.96 -3.76 3.11
CA SER A 189 7.18 -2.96 2.99
C SER A 189 7.20 -1.82 4.02
N ILE A 190 6.10 -1.07 4.16
CA ILE A 190 5.96 0.00 5.15
C ILE A 190 6.23 -0.53 6.56
N LEU A 191 5.57 -1.63 6.93
CA LEU A 191 5.75 -2.23 8.26
C LEU A 191 7.20 -2.65 8.50
N ARG A 192 7.87 -3.22 7.50
CA ARG A 192 9.31 -3.52 7.60
C ARG A 192 10.12 -2.25 7.81
N TYR A 193 9.89 -1.17 7.05
CA TYR A 193 10.59 0.10 7.25
C TYR A 193 10.42 0.63 8.67
N LEU A 194 9.20 0.56 9.24
CA LEU A 194 8.97 0.97 10.62
C LEU A 194 9.80 0.14 11.62
N THR A 195 9.97 -1.17 11.37
CA THR A 195 10.87 -1.99 12.20
C THR A 195 12.35 -1.62 12.03
N ASP A 196 12.80 -1.23 10.83
CA ASP A 196 14.17 -0.76 10.58
C ASP A 196 14.43 0.58 11.32
N HIS A 197 13.41 1.43 11.37
CA HIS A 197 13.50 2.79 11.92
C HIS A 197 13.14 2.88 13.41
N VAL A 198 13.02 1.76 14.12
CA VAL A 198 12.55 1.70 15.52
C VAL A 198 13.24 2.71 16.46
N LYS A 199 14.52 3.04 16.21
CA LYS A 199 15.31 3.95 17.04
C LYS A 199 14.89 5.43 16.95
N VAL A 200 14.19 5.82 15.89
CA VAL A 200 13.67 7.19 15.70
C VAL A 200 12.16 7.26 15.94
N LEU A 201 11.49 6.12 16.16
CA LEU A 201 10.06 6.09 16.41
C LEU A 201 9.73 6.43 17.88
N PRO A 202 8.61 7.13 18.15
CA PRO A 202 8.12 7.33 19.51
C PRO A 202 7.87 6.00 20.23
N LEU A 203 8.12 5.96 21.54
CA LEU A 203 7.95 4.74 22.35
C LEU A 203 6.51 4.22 22.33
N GLY A 204 5.51 5.12 22.24
CA GLY A 204 4.11 4.74 22.10
C GLY A 204 3.85 3.89 20.85
N VAL A 205 4.48 4.25 19.73
CA VAL A 205 4.40 3.52 18.45
C VAL A 205 5.03 2.13 18.58
N VAL A 206 6.22 2.04 19.18
CA VAL A 206 6.89 0.75 19.39
C VAL A 206 6.05 -0.15 20.30
N GLY A 207 5.50 0.42 21.38
CA GLY A 207 4.56 -0.27 22.27
C GLY A 207 3.30 -0.74 21.56
N ARG A 208 2.77 0.04 20.61
CA ARG A 208 1.62 -0.34 19.78
C ARG A 208 1.95 -1.52 18.87
N MET A 209 3.11 -1.50 18.20
CA MET A 209 3.57 -2.59 17.33
C MET A 209 3.70 -3.92 18.07
N VAL A 210 4.34 -3.92 19.25
CA VAL A 210 4.64 -5.15 19.98
C VAL A 210 3.48 -5.59 20.86
N ASN A 211 2.94 -4.70 21.70
CA ASN A 211 2.02 -5.08 22.77
C ASN A 211 0.54 -5.12 22.33
N SER A 212 0.17 -4.36 21.29
CA SER A 212 -1.22 -4.29 20.84
C SER A 212 -1.47 -5.03 19.53
N CYS A 213 -0.61 -4.79 18.53
CA CYS A 213 -0.76 -5.37 17.21
C CYS A 213 -0.09 -6.73 17.09
N ASP A 214 0.81 -7.10 18.01
CA ASP A 214 1.60 -8.32 17.97
C ASP A 214 2.16 -8.59 16.56
N VAL A 215 2.90 -7.60 16.05
CA VAL A 215 3.38 -7.59 14.66
C VAL A 215 4.18 -8.85 14.33
N LEU A 216 4.92 -9.41 15.29
CA LEU A 216 5.64 -10.66 15.09
C LEU A 216 4.69 -11.81 14.73
N MET A 217 3.59 -11.96 15.48
CA MET A 217 2.59 -12.99 15.20
C MET A 217 1.80 -12.74 13.91
N ALA A 218 1.70 -11.50 13.46
CA ALA A 218 1.16 -11.17 12.14
C ALA A 218 2.11 -11.53 10.99
N LEU A 219 3.44 -11.47 11.20
CA LEU A 219 4.44 -11.73 10.16
C LEU A 219 4.82 -13.22 10.03
N VAL A 220 4.88 -13.96 11.14
CA VAL A 220 5.33 -15.37 11.14
C VAL A 220 4.55 -16.26 10.16
N PRO A 221 3.21 -16.21 10.06
CA PRO A 221 2.49 -17.07 9.12
C PRO A 221 2.82 -16.77 7.64
N LEU A 222 3.19 -15.52 7.32
CA LEU A 222 3.61 -15.12 5.96
C LEU A 222 4.94 -15.75 5.54
N VAL A 223 5.79 -16.14 6.50
CA VAL A 223 7.03 -16.90 6.22
C VAL A 223 6.71 -18.31 5.70
N ASP A 224 5.72 -18.98 6.30
CA ASP A 224 5.33 -20.34 5.94
C ASP A 224 4.44 -20.36 4.68
N LYS A 225 3.48 -19.44 4.60
CA LYS A 225 2.47 -19.38 3.53
C LYS A 225 2.42 -17.98 2.92
N PRO A 226 3.37 -17.62 2.05
CA PRO A 226 3.37 -16.32 1.41
C PRO A 226 2.24 -16.20 0.37
N PRO A 227 1.33 -15.21 0.47
CA PRO A 227 0.25 -15.01 -0.50
C PRO A 227 0.74 -14.50 -1.87
N TRP A 228 1.98 -13.98 -1.96
CA TRP A 228 2.66 -13.65 -3.21
C TRP A 228 3.25 -14.85 -3.95
N VAL A 229 3.00 -16.08 -3.50
CA VAL A 229 3.35 -17.30 -4.22
C VAL A 229 2.08 -18.09 -4.49
N ARG A 230 1.84 -18.43 -5.77
CA ARG A 230 0.68 -19.24 -6.18
C ARG A 230 1.07 -20.33 -7.16
N ARG A 231 0.23 -21.35 -7.29
CA ARG A 231 0.38 -22.39 -8.31
C ARG A 231 -0.81 -22.37 -9.25
N ARG A 232 -0.56 -22.20 -10.55
CA ARG A 232 -1.58 -22.21 -11.62
C ARG A 232 -1.18 -23.14 -12.74
N LYS A 233 -2.12 -23.97 -13.19
CA LYS A 233 -1.93 -24.91 -14.32
C LYS A 233 -0.64 -25.74 -14.21
N GLY A 234 -0.26 -26.11 -12.98
CA GLY A 234 0.96 -26.88 -12.68
C GLY A 234 2.23 -26.04 -12.51
N GLU A 235 2.23 -24.77 -12.90
CA GLU A 235 3.34 -23.83 -12.79
C GLU A 235 3.30 -23.03 -11.49
N THR A 236 4.47 -22.69 -10.94
CA THR A 236 4.59 -21.80 -9.80
C THR A 236 4.76 -20.37 -10.31
N GLN A 237 3.98 -19.45 -9.78
CA GLN A 237 4.09 -18.02 -10.04
C GLN A 237 4.41 -17.28 -8.76
N LYS A 238 5.27 -16.27 -8.86
CA LYS A 238 5.58 -15.35 -7.77
C LYS A 238 5.20 -13.93 -8.17
N PHE A 239 4.73 -13.13 -7.22
CA PHE A 239 4.42 -11.73 -7.43
C PHE A 239 5.68 -10.88 -7.20
N VAL A 240 6.17 -10.24 -8.27
CA VAL A 240 7.38 -9.42 -8.27
C VAL A 240 7.13 -8.17 -9.10
N GLN A 241 7.48 -6.99 -8.58
CA GLN A 241 7.29 -5.71 -9.28
C GLN A 241 5.85 -5.49 -9.78
N ASN A 242 4.87 -5.74 -8.91
CA ASN A 242 3.44 -5.62 -9.20
C ASN A 242 2.93 -6.53 -10.34
N LYS A 243 3.64 -7.62 -10.65
CA LYS A 243 3.26 -8.58 -11.69
C LYS A 243 3.46 -10.02 -11.22
N TRP A 244 2.54 -10.88 -11.65
CA TRP A 244 2.70 -12.32 -11.49
C TRP A 244 3.63 -12.88 -12.57
N THR A 245 4.73 -13.49 -12.15
CA THR A 245 5.74 -14.06 -13.06
C THR A 245 5.87 -15.57 -12.80
N THR A 246 5.80 -16.38 -13.86
CA THR A 246 6.09 -17.82 -13.78
C THR A 246 7.57 -18.02 -13.49
N VAL A 247 7.88 -18.85 -12.48
CA VAL A 247 9.27 -19.16 -12.09
C VAL A 247 9.65 -20.58 -12.51
N GLU A 248 10.89 -20.73 -12.97
CA GLU A 248 11.44 -22.03 -13.32
C GLU A 248 11.58 -22.96 -12.12
N ARG A 249 11.65 -24.27 -12.36
CA ARG A 249 11.74 -25.27 -11.28
C ARG A 249 12.94 -25.06 -10.35
N ALA A 250 14.09 -24.64 -10.90
CA ALA A 250 15.29 -24.38 -10.13
C ALA A 250 15.17 -23.15 -9.21
N GLU A 251 14.33 -22.16 -9.58
CA GLU A 251 14.19 -20.91 -8.85
C GLU A 251 13.02 -20.90 -7.86
N ARG A 252 12.27 -22.00 -7.74
CA ARG A 252 11.08 -22.06 -6.85
C ARG A 252 11.42 -21.74 -5.40
N MET A 253 12.60 -22.16 -4.93
CA MET A 253 13.07 -21.92 -3.56
C MET A 253 13.81 -20.58 -3.38
N ARG A 254 14.02 -19.81 -4.46
CA ARG A 254 14.69 -18.52 -4.39
C ARG A 254 13.78 -17.50 -3.71
N LEU A 255 14.29 -16.83 -2.69
CA LEU A 255 13.57 -15.76 -2.00
C LEU A 255 13.33 -14.58 -2.94
N THR A 256 12.14 -14.01 -2.85
CA THR A 256 11.71 -12.79 -3.52
C THR A 256 11.96 -11.58 -2.63
N PRO A 257 11.88 -10.35 -3.18
CA PRO A 257 11.92 -9.14 -2.36
C PRO A 257 10.87 -9.14 -1.25
N ALA A 258 9.65 -9.62 -1.51
CA ALA A 258 8.59 -9.72 -0.52
C ALA A 258 8.96 -10.68 0.63
N ASP A 259 9.55 -11.84 0.31
CA ASP A 259 10.06 -12.76 1.34
C ASP A 259 11.12 -12.05 2.21
N ALA A 260 12.01 -11.27 1.58
CA ALA A 260 13.02 -10.50 2.29
C ALA A 260 12.40 -9.44 3.22
N GLN A 261 11.31 -8.77 2.83
CA GLN A 261 10.58 -7.83 3.70
C GLN A 261 10.16 -8.51 5.01
N VAL A 262 9.54 -9.70 4.93
CA VAL A 262 9.08 -10.44 6.11
C VAL A 262 10.27 -10.85 6.98
N TRP A 263 11.30 -11.45 6.38
CA TRP A 263 12.46 -11.93 7.13
C TRP A 263 13.22 -10.82 7.84
N LEU A 264 13.40 -9.66 7.18
CA LEU A 264 14.04 -8.50 7.80
C LEU A 264 13.20 -7.95 8.95
N ALA A 265 11.88 -7.81 8.75
CA ALA A 265 11.00 -7.33 9.80
C ALA A 265 10.99 -8.26 11.04
N VAL A 266 10.91 -9.58 10.82
CA VAL A 266 11.02 -10.59 11.89
C VAL A 266 12.38 -10.51 12.58
N ASN A 267 13.47 -10.39 11.82
CA ASN A 267 14.81 -10.25 12.38
C ASN A 267 14.91 -9.01 13.28
N ASN A 268 14.41 -7.86 12.84
CA ASN A 268 14.44 -6.63 13.63
C ASN A 268 13.69 -6.79 14.94
N LEU A 269 12.47 -7.33 14.91
CA LEU A 269 11.62 -7.53 16.08
C LEU A 269 12.20 -8.51 17.11
N VAL A 270 13.02 -9.47 16.68
CA VAL A 270 13.58 -10.52 17.55
C VAL A 270 14.99 -10.19 18.02
N VAL A 271 15.78 -9.49 17.20
CA VAL A 271 17.23 -9.33 17.42
C VAL A 271 17.60 -7.92 17.84
N ASP A 272 16.88 -6.88 17.41
CA ASP A 272 17.24 -5.51 17.78
C ASP A 272 16.88 -5.24 19.25
N ALA A 273 17.86 -4.77 20.02
CA ALA A 273 17.71 -4.45 21.42
C ALA A 273 16.66 -3.35 21.69
N ALA A 274 16.29 -2.56 20.68
CA ALA A 274 15.19 -1.60 20.80
C ALA A 274 13.83 -2.26 21.02
N PHE A 275 13.68 -3.55 20.71
CA PHE A 275 12.48 -4.34 20.98
C PHE A 275 12.61 -5.27 22.21
N ALA A 276 13.76 -5.23 22.91
CA ALA A 276 14.07 -6.09 24.05
C ALA A 276 13.68 -5.48 25.41
#